data_AF-A0A3N9YBC4-F1
#
_entry.id   AF-A0A3N9YBC4-F1
#
_cell.length_a   1.000
_cell.length_b   1.000
_cell.length_c   1.000
_cell.angle_alpha   90.00
_cell.angle_beta   90.00
_cell.angle_gamma   90.00
#
_symmetry.space_group_name_H-M   'P 1'
#
loop_
_entity.id
_entity.type
_entity.pdbx_description
1 polymer ?
#
loop_
_entity_poly.entity_id
_entity_poly.type
_entity_poly.pdbx_seq_one_letter_code
_entity_poly.pdbx_strand_id
1 'polypeptide(L)'
;MTDLFTSPFLPAAVLHVGQAVHVNAHAAWLPATVTSLAAARVVVDYRITVPAGRRRTEVVPPWRVRPADGVCLRPVRDLRAGDDVLAFDGTTRTVAAIWPRRDRWWVISHADGARAVVPPTAVLRLTDPTPTVTVHGIPL
;
A
#
# COMPACT_ATOMS: atom_id res chain seq x y z
N MET A 1 -21.16 2.61 1.32
CA MET A 1 -20.02 2.46 0.40
C MET A 1 -18.86 3.16 1.07
N THR A 2 -18.00 2.42 1.77
CA THR A 2 -16.90 3.03 2.52
C THR A 2 -15.71 3.08 1.58
N ASP A 3 -15.41 4.28 1.12
CA ASP A 3 -14.32 4.54 0.19
C ASP A 3 -13.00 4.42 0.97
N LEU A 4 -12.26 3.32 0.76
CA LEU A 4 -10.97 3.06 1.41
C LEU A 4 -9.90 4.13 1.10
N PHE A 5 -10.23 5.09 0.24
CA PHE A 5 -9.36 6.14 -0.25
C PHE A 5 -9.76 7.55 0.22
N THR A 6 -10.79 7.71 1.07
CA THR A 6 -11.16 9.02 1.63
C THR A 6 -10.47 9.25 2.98
N SER A 7 -9.60 10.26 3.05
CA SER A 7 -8.59 10.43 4.12
C SER A 7 -9.05 11.21 5.36
N PRO A 8 -8.64 10.76 6.55
CA PRO A 8 -8.11 11.65 7.59
C PRO A 8 -6.58 11.79 7.51
N PHE A 9 -6.12 12.96 7.91
CA PHE A 9 -4.76 13.50 7.83
C PHE A 9 -3.72 12.64 8.60
N LEU A 10 -2.56 12.33 8.01
CA LEU A 10 -1.40 11.82 8.75
C LEU A 10 -0.24 12.83 8.63
N PRO A 11 0.43 13.22 9.74
CA PRO A 11 1.48 14.23 9.71
C PRO A 11 2.74 13.75 8.95
N ALA A 12 3.37 14.68 8.24
CA ALA A 12 4.55 14.49 7.39
C ALA A 12 5.87 14.21 8.14
N ALA A 13 5.83 13.63 9.34
CA ALA A 13 6.92 13.74 10.31
C ALA A 13 8.00 12.65 10.27
N VAL A 14 8.01 11.73 9.28
CA VAL A 14 8.92 10.56 9.29
C VAL A 14 9.46 10.21 7.89
N LEU A 15 9.84 11.20 7.09
CA LEU A 15 10.39 10.98 5.75
C LEU A 15 11.77 11.61 5.62
N HIS A 16 12.68 10.90 4.94
CA HIS A 16 14.04 11.35 4.64
C HIS A 16 14.36 11.15 3.16
N VAL A 17 15.24 11.97 2.59
CA VAL A 17 15.69 11.80 1.20
C VAL A 17 16.46 10.47 1.08
N GLY A 18 16.18 9.72 0.01
CA GLY A 18 16.71 8.38 -0.23
C GLY A 18 15.88 7.26 0.41
N GLN A 19 14.89 7.57 1.25
CA GLN A 19 14.06 6.56 1.90
C GLN A 19 13.13 5.84 0.90
N ALA A 20 13.02 4.53 1.03
CA ALA A 20 12.04 3.72 0.33
C ALA A 20 10.64 3.96 0.92
N VAL A 21 9.69 4.28 0.04
CA VAL A 21 8.33 4.66 0.43
C VAL A 21 7.31 4.03 -0.51
N HIS A 22 6.06 4.04 -0.07
CA HIS A 22 4.89 3.77 -0.89
C HIS A 22 4.20 5.09 -1.20
N VAL A 23 3.99 5.35 -2.49
CA VAL A 23 3.20 6.49 -2.95
C VAL A 23 1.86 6.03 -3.50
N ASN A 24 0.77 6.62 -3.02
CA ASN A 24 -0.53 6.44 -3.65
C ASN A 24 -0.62 7.29 -4.92
N ALA A 25 -0.34 6.67 -6.06
CA ALA A 25 -0.40 7.28 -7.38
C ALA A 25 -1.22 6.39 -8.31
N HIS A 26 -2.04 7.00 -9.19
CA HIS A 26 -2.88 6.27 -10.13
C HIS A 26 -3.82 5.22 -9.48
N ALA A 27 -4.36 5.56 -8.30
CA ALA A 27 -5.20 4.67 -7.49
C ALA A 27 -4.52 3.35 -7.07
N ALA A 28 -3.17 3.34 -7.03
CA ALA A 28 -2.34 2.23 -6.59
C ALA A 28 -1.23 2.73 -5.65
N TRP A 29 -0.81 1.90 -4.70
CA TRP A 29 0.37 2.19 -3.89
C TRP A 29 1.63 1.68 -4.57
N LEU A 30 2.40 2.55 -5.21
CA LEU A 30 3.58 2.17 -5.95
C LEU A 30 4.85 2.27 -5.08
N PRO A 31 5.81 1.34 -5.22
CA PRO A 31 7.11 1.50 -4.59
C PRO A 31 7.85 2.69 -5.19
N ALA A 32 8.33 3.56 -4.32
CA ALA A 32 8.99 4.80 -4.69
C ALA A 32 10.19 5.09 -3.78
N THR A 33 11.01 6.05 -4.19
CA THR A 33 12.09 6.60 -3.38
C THR A 33 11.88 8.09 -3.23
N VAL A 34 11.99 8.61 -2.01
CA VAL A 34 11.95 10.06 -1.77
C VAL A 34 13.20 10.68 -2.35
N THR A 35 13.04 11.63 -3.27
CA THR A 35 14.16 12.35 -3.90
C THR A 35 14.30 13.79 -3.38
N SER A 36 13.22 14.38 -2.84
CA SER A 36 13.26 15.69 -2.19
C SER A 36 12.09 15.89 -1.24
N LEU A 37 12.27 16.76 -0.24
CA LEU A 37 11.28 17.08 0.80
C LEU A 37 11.13 18.58 0.95
N ALA A 38 9.88 19.04 1.02
CA ALA A 38 9.49 20.38 1.41
C ALA A 38 8.27 20.29 2.36
N ALA A 39 8.00 21.35 3.11
CA ALA A 39 7.01 21.35 4.19
C ALA A 39 5.62 20.81 3.80
N ALA A 40 5.18 21.00 2.55
CA ALA A 40 3.90 20.53 2.03
C ALA A 40 4.01 19.62 0.80
N ARG A 41 5.24 19.21 0.42
CA ARG A 41 5.48 18.49 -0.84
C ARG A 41 6.60 17.47 -0.66
N VAL A 42 6.37 16.27 -1.18
CA VAL A 42 7.37 15.22 -1.27
C VAL A 42 7.58 14.93 -2.74
N VAL A 43 8.83 14.95 -3.18
CA VAL A 43 9.19 14.49 -4.52
C VAL A 43 9.58 13.03 -4.42
N VAL A 44 8.92 12.20 -5.21
CA VAL A 44 9.17 10.76 -5.24
C VAL A 44 9.49 10.31 -6.66
N ASP A 45 10.44 9.38 -6.75
CA ASP A 45 10.72 8.63 -7.96
C ASP A 45 10.11 7.24 -7.84
N TYR A 46 9.25 6.88 -8.79
CA TYR A 46 8.68 5.53 -8.85
C TYR A 46 8.67 4.99 -10.27
N ARG A 47 8.72 3.66 -10.39
CA ARG A 47 8.55 2.98 -11.67
C ARG A 47 7.07 2.71 -11.88
N ILE A 48 6.56 3.09 -13.05
CA ILE A 48 5.23 2.67 -13.49
C ILE A 48 5.43 1.50 -14.43
N THR A 49 4.69 0.41 -14.20
CA THR A 49 4.58 -0.70 -15.15
C THR A 49 3.65 -0.30 -16.30
N VAL A 50 4.08 0.67 -17.11
CA VAL A 50 3.63 0.88 -18.49
C VAL A 50 4.59 0.07 -19.40
N PRO A 51 4.25 -0.25 -20.67
CA PRO A 51 5.07 -1.08 -21.55
C PRO A 51 6.52 -0.59 -21.81
N ALA A 52 6.90 0.57 -21.26
CA ALA A 52 8.22 1.19 -21.42
C ALA A 52 9.02 1.34 -20.11
N GLY A 53 8.56 0.81 -18.96
CA GLY A 53 9.34 0.79 -17.71
C GLY A 53 9.88 2.16 -17.24
N ARG A 54 9.23 3.25 -17.64
CA ARG A 54 9.73 4.62 -17.46
C ARG A 54 9.68 4.99 -15.97
N ARG A 55 10.82 5.45 -15.44
CA ARG A 55 10.84 6.15 -14.15
C ARG A 55 10.08 7.47 -14.28
N ARG A 56 9.17 7.73 -13.36
CA ARG A 56 8.53 9.02 -13.20
C ARG A 56 8.93 9.65 -11.89
N THR A 57 9.22 10.94 -11.96
CA THR A 57 9.34 11.82 -10.80
C THR A 57 8.01 12.55 -10.65
N GLU A 58 7.42 12.51 -9.47
CA GLU A 58 6.19 13.22 -9.17
C GLU A 58 6.30 14.01 -7.87
N VAL A 59 5.68 15.18 -7.86
CA VAL A 59 5.51 16.00 -6.66
C VAL A 59 4.15 15.66 -6.06
N VAL A 60 4.15 15.00 -4.91
CA VAL A 60 2.94 14.55 -4.22
C VAL A 60 2.84 15.20 -2.85
N PRO A 61 1.62 15.37 -2.31
CA PRO A 61 1.47 15.80 -0.93
C PRO A 61 1.92 14.67 0.04
N PRO A 62 2.44 15.00 1.24
CA PRO A 62 2.97 14.02 2.18
C PRO A 62 1.99 12.91 2.59
N TRP A 63 0.69 13.19 2.63
CA TRP A 63 -0.32 12.18 2.99
C TRP A 63 -0.50 11.07 1.94
N ARG A 64 0.00 11.27 0.71
CA ARG A 64 0.09 10.23 -0.31
C ARG A 64 1.33 9.36 -0.17
N VAL A 65 2.23 9.65 0.76
CA VAL A 65 3.49 8.93 0.98
C VAL A 65 3.44 8.21 2.34
N ARG A 66 3.92 6.97 2.35
CA ARG A 66 4.07 6.15 3.56
C ARG A 66 5.43 5.47 3.56
N PRO A 67 6.12 5.34 4.69
CA PRO A 67 7.30 4.47 4.79
C PRO A 67 6.97 3.05 4.30
N ALA A 68 7.91 2.45 3.57
CA ALA A 68 7.81 1.06 3.13
C ALA A 68 8.29 0.06 4.20
N ASP A 69 8.80 0.56 5.32
CA ASP A 69 9.39 -0.23 6.40
C ASP A 69 8.32 -1.05 7.16
N GLY A 70 8.63 -2.30 7.47
CA GLY A 70 7.78 -3.19 8.29
C GLY A 70 6.51 -3.71 7.63
N VAL A 71 6.37 -3.57 6.30
CA VAL A 71 5.21 -4.06 5.54
C VAL A 71 5.63 -4.74 4.25
N CYS A 72 4.94 -5.82 3.87
CA CYS A 72 5.12 -6.46 2.58
C CYS A 72 4.27 -5.76 1.51
N LEU A 73 4.81 -5.53 0.31
CA LEU A 73 4.01 -5.08 -0.82
C LEU A 73 3.56 -6.24 -1.68
N ARG A 74 2.26 -6.29 -1.97
CA ARG A 74 1.69 -7.33 -2.85
C ARG A 74 0.77 -6.74 -3.89
N PRO A 75 0.98 -7.02 -5.19
CA PRO A 75 -0.01 -6.74 -6.22
C PRO A 75 -1.34 -7.42 -5.88
N VAL A 76 -2.46 -6.76 -6.15
CA VAL A 76 -3.80 -7.29 -5.83
C VAL A 76 -4.08 -8.63 -6.49
N ARG A 77 -3.52 -8.86 -7.68
CA ARG A 77 -3.62 -10.14 -8.40
C ARG A 77 -2.93 -11.31 -7.69
N ASP A 78 -1.99 -11.02 -6.80
CA ASP A 78 -1.20 -12.02 -6.07
C ASP A 78 -1.70 -12.19 -4.63
N LEU A 79 -2.74 -11.44 -4.23
CA LEU A 79 -3.33 -11.46 -2.90
C LEU A 79 -4.17 -12.72 -2.69
N ARG A 80 -4.13 -13.27 -1.48
CA ARG A 80 -4.77 -14.55 -1.12
C ARG A 80 -5.75 -14.35 0.04
N ALA A 81 -6.73 -15.24 0.13
CA ALA A 81 -7.54 -15.34 1.35
C ALA A 81 -6.63 -15.65 2.55
N GLY A 82 -6.86 -14.97 3.66
CA GLY A 82 -6.01 -15.01 4.86
C GLY A 82 -4.88 -13.98 4.87
N ASP A 83 -4.59 -13.28 3.77
CA ASP A 83 -3.63 -12.18 3.80
C ASP A 83 -4.19 -11.02 4.63
N ASP A 84 -3.36 -10.45 5.50
CA ASP A 84 -3.70 -9.29 6.31
C ASP A 84 -3.25 -8.01 5.61
N VAL A 85 -4.22 -7.22 5.13
CA VAL A 85 -3.97 -5.96 4.44
C VAL A 85 -4.10 -4.79 5.41
N LEU A 86 -3.17 -3.85 5.32
CA LEU A 86 -3.21 -2.61 6.09
C LEU A 86 -4.02 -1.56 5.33
N ALA A 87 -5.18 -1.22 5.86
CA ALA A 87 -6.04 -0.17 5.34
C ALA A 87 -5.44 1.23 5.58
N PHE A 88 -6.01 2.24 4.91
CA PHE A 88 -5.52 3.62 4.99
C PHE A 88 -5.59 4.20 6.40
N ASP A 89 -6.64 3.87 7.14
CA ASP A 89 -6.88 4.28 8.54
C ASP A 89 -5.93 3.58 9.53
N GLY A 90 -4.99 2.76 9.04
CA GLY A 90 -4.05 1.98 9.86
C GLY A 90 -4.67 0.70 10.41
N THR A 91 -5.93 0.38 10.10
CA THR A 91 -6.54 -0.87 10.53
C THR A 91 -6.04 -2.03 9.68
N THR A 92 -5.78 -3.16 10.32
CA THR A 92 -5.52 -4.42 9.62
C THR A 92 -6.84 -5.08 9.29
N ARG A 93 -7.01 -5.53 8.04
CA ARG A 93 -8.18 -6.26 7.58
C ARG A 93 -7.75 -7.56 6.91
N THR A 94 -8.28 -8.67 7.39
CA THR A 94 -7.99 -9.98 6.80
C THR A 94 -8.83 -10.18 5.53
N VAL A 95 -8.18 -10.55 4.45
CA VAL A 95 -8.82 -10.87 3.17
C VAL A 95 -9.61 -12.17 3.33
N ALA A 96 -10.91 -12.12 3.07
CA ALA A 96 -11.76 -13.31 3.00
C ALA A 96 -11.80 -13.91 1.58
N ALA A 97 -11.93 -13.07 0.56
CA ALA A 97 -11.97 -13.52 -0.83
C ALA A 97 -11.67 -12.37 -1.80
N ILE A 98 -11.17 -12.74 -2.99
CA ILE A 98 -10.76 -11.81 -4.05
C ILE A 98 -11.20 -12.33 -5.40
N TRP A 99 -11.77 -11.46 -6.21
CA TRP A 99 -12.20 -11.80 -7.56
C TRP A 99 -12.22 -10.59 -8.50
N PRO A 100 -12.06 -10.81 -9.82
CA PRO A 100 -12.19 -9.76 -10.80
C PRO A 100 -13.68 -9.37 -11.00
N ARG A 101 -13.92 -8.08 -11.18
CA ARG A 101 -15.19 -7.48 -11.64
C ARG A 101 -15.16 -7.32 -13.17
N ARG A 102 -16.33 -7.18 -13.80
CA ARG A 102 -16.49 -7.07 -15.27
C ARG A 102 -15.73 -5.91 -15.91
N ASP A 103 -15.39 -4.87 -15.15
CA ASP A 103 -14.64 -3.68 -15.57
C ASP A 103 -13.11 -3.82 -15.41
N ARG A 104 -12.62 -5.05 -15.13
CA ARG A 104 -11.21 -5.36 -14.83
C ARG A 104 -10.71 -4.81 -13.49
N TRP A 105 -11.60 -4.30 -12.63
CA TRP A 105 -11.26 -3.98 -11.25
C TRP A 105 -11.29 -5.25 -10.40
N TRP A 106 -10.62 -5.23 -9.26
CA TRP A 106 -10.68 -6.30 -8.28
C TRP A 106 -11.61 -5.93 -7.15
N VAL A 107 -12.39 -6.90 -6.69
CA VAL A 107 -13.16 -6.81 -5.46
C VAL A 107 -12.45 -7.63 -4.40
N ILE A 108 -12.25 -7.03 -3.23
CA ILE A 108 -11.69 -7.68 -2.05
C ILE A 108 -12.78 -7.67 -1.00
N SER A 109 -13.25 -8.83 -0.57
CA SER A 109 -14.04 -8.94 0.66
C SER A 109 -13.13 -9.26 1.82
N HIS A 110 -13.36 -8.60 2.95
CA HIS A 110 -12.65 -8.83 4.19
C HIS A 110 -13.49 -9.67 5.15
N ALA A 111 -12.84 -10.27 6.15
CA ALA A 111 -13.49 -11.12 7.15
C ALA A 111 -14.53 -10.38 8.01
N ASP A 112 -14.37 -9.07 8.18
CA ASP A 112 -15.33 -8.17 8.85
C ASP A 112 -16.59 -7.87 8.00
N GLY A 113 -16.69 -8.43 6.79
CA GLY A 113 -17.77 -8.21 5.84
C GLY A 113 -17.60 -6.95 4.98
N ALA A 114 -16.58 -6.11 5.25
CA ALA A 114 -16.30 -4.94 4.45
C ALA A 114 -15.75 -5.32 3.06
N ARG A 115 -15.95 -4.43 2.08
CA ARG A 115 -15.50 -4.65 0.70
C ARG A 115 -14.69 -3.47 0.18
N ALA A 116 -13.61 -3.80 -0.55
CA ALA A 116 -12.83 -2.87 -1.36
C ALA A 116 -13.09 -3.12 -2.84
N VAL A 117 -13.01 -2.06 -3.64
CA VAL A 117 -12.90 -2.15 -5.09
C VAL A 117 -11.64 -1.40 -5.50
N VAL A 118 -10.70 -2.08 -6.15
CA VAL A 118 -9.38 -1.54 -6.46
C VAL A 118 -9.00 -1.78 -7.92
N PRO A 119 -8.20 -0.91 -8.54
CA PRO A 119 -7.81 -1.08 -9.94
C PRO A 119 -6.92 -2.32 -10.14
N PRO A 120 -6.78 -2.82 -11.38
CA PRO A 120 -5.97 -4.00 -11.70
C PRO A 120 -4.49 -3.87 -11.36
N THR A 121 -3.98 -2.64 -11.31
CA THR A 121 -2.59 -2.32 -10.98
C THR A 121 -2.40 -1.99 -9.50
N ALA A 122 -3.42 -2.17 -8.67
CA ALA A 122 -3.31 -1.91 -7.24
C ALA A 122 -2.26 -2.82 -6.62
N VAL A 123 -1.39 -2.22 -5.83
CA VAL A 123 -0.47 -2.91 -4.93
C VAL A 123 -0.91 -2.51 -3.51
N LEU A 124 -1.01 -3.50 -2.64
CA LEU A 124 -1.52 -3.36 -1.28
C LEU A 124 -0.38 -3.57 -0.29
N ARG A 125 -0.48 -2.89 0.85
CA ARG A 125 0.42 -3.08 1.99
C ARG A 125 -0.14 -4.22 2.82
N LEU A 126 0.65 -5.25 3.02
CA LEU A 126 0.35 -6.33 3.94
C LEU A 126 1.17 -6.09 5.20
N THR A 127 0.58 -6.37 6.36
CA THR A 127 1.41 -6.53 7.55
C THR A 127 2.38 -7.65 7.27
N ASP A 128 3.68 -7.40 7.45
CA ASP A 128 4.64 -8.49 7.38
C ASP A 128 4.18 -9.54 8.38
N PRO A 129 3.98 -10.81 8.00
CA PRO A 129 3.91 -11.86 9.00
C PRO A 129 5.30 -11.86 9.62
N THR A 130 5.52 -11.05 10.66
CA THR A 130 6.72 -11.14 11.47
C THR A 130 6.80 -12.62 11.81
N PRO A 131 7.78 -13.38 11.29
CA PRO A 131 7.85 -14.78 11.65
C PRO A 131 7.95 -14.76 13.16
N THR A 132 7.02 -15.41 13.84
CA THR A 132 7.09 -15.54 15.29
C THR A 132 8.44 -16.18 15.58
N VAL A 133 9.41 -15.37 15.99
CA VAL A 133 10.75 -15.88 16.32
C VAL A 133 10.54 -16.65 17.60
N THR A 134 10.46 -17.97 17.46
CA THR A 134 10.36 -18.88 18.60
C THR A 134 11.77 -19.26 19.01
N VAL A 135 12.20 -18.83 20.19
CA VAL A 135 13.43 -19.35 20.81
C VAL A 135 13.00 -20.52 21.68
N HIS A 136 13.40 -21.75 21.30
CA HIS A 136 12.99 -22.99 21.97
C HIS A 136 11.47 -23.23 22.07
N GLY A 137 10.69 -22.84 21.05
CA GLY A 137 9.25 -23.10 21.00
C GLY A 137 8.40 -22.15 21.86
N ILE A 138 9.00 -21.12 22.44
CA ILE A 138 8.30 -20.04 23.14
C ILE A 138 8.26 -18.82 22.21
N PRO A 139 7.07 -18.27 21.90
CA PRO A 139 6.98 -17.01 21.18
C PRO A 139 7.59 -15.89 22.05
N LEU A 140 8.53 -15.12 21.48
CA LEU A 140 9.04 -13.90 22.09
C LEU A 140 7.98 -12.80 22.17
#